data_AF-A0A661JY68-F1
#
_entry.id   AF-A0A661JY68-F1
#
_cell.length_a   1.000
_cell.length_b   1.000
_cell.length_c   1.000
_cell.angle_alpha   90.00
_cell.angle_beta   90.00
_cell.angle_gamma   90.00
#
_symmetry.space_group_name_H-M   'P 1'
#
loop_
_entity.id
_entity.type
_entity.pdbx_description
1 polymer ?
#
loop_
_entity_poly.entity_id
_entity_poly.type
_entity_poly.pdbx_seq_one_letter_code
_entity_poly.pdbx_strand_id
1 'polypeptide(L)'
;MGRSFMFTPYVFSEEALLVECFPNSGSPFVSVTAPGFVGVTSAMNANGIAIGMDMVPEISTKPLAPGMGCLLTARKVIQYSQELSDAINTIKCIPRGVSWLYVIGDGGGNNIGGAVVEASPDLVRVRYTNYRYIGYFLPEKYFPRQIENKDDLVVVANHYIIPAMIFANGIYAIDDSLWRYETLTGLLLDKYGSIDVESGKGLVDYLHPPAYGYYGDDTSQPLGASRTLYDLSNLKLWSLYGNYNDPWVYYDLGSKLSGQ
;
A
#
# COMPACT_ATOMS: atom_id res chain seq x y z
N MET A 1 -8.18 -4.31 3.01
CA MET A 1 -6.94 -3.51 2.82
C MET A 1 -7.26 -2.30 1.97
N GLY A 2 -6.66 -1.14 2.24
CA GLY A 2 -6.86 0.07 1.45
C GLY A 2 -5.54 0.65 0.94
N ARG A 3 -5.54 1.24 -0.25
CA ARG A 3 -4.36 1.87 -0.88
C ARG A 3 -4.73 3.18 -1.56
N SER A 4 -4.05 4.26 -1.18
CA SER A 4 -4.10 5.54 -1.87
C SER A 4 -2.80 5.75 -2.65
N PHE A 5 -2.78 5.37 -3.93
CA PHE A 5 -1.61 5.58 -4.78
C PHE A 5 -1.64 7.02 -5.30
N MET A 6 -0.68 7.82 -4.87
CA MET A 6 -0.56 9.23 -5.23
C MET A 6 0.57 9.41 -6.24
N PHE A 7 0.23 9.79 -7.46
CA PHE A 7 1.17 10.17 -8.51
C PHE A 7 0.62 11.35 -9.30
N THR A 8 1.45 12.01 -10.11
CA THR A 8 1.03 13.17 -10.90
C THR A 8 -0.15 12.79 -11.80
N PRO A 9 -1.23 13.60 -11.86
CA PRO A 9 -2.46 13.21 -12.56
C PRO A 9 -2.31 13.16 -14.08
N TYR A 10 -1.44 13.97 -14.69
CA TYR A 10 -1.39 14.30 -16.13
C TYR A 10 -1.56 13.16 -17.15
N VAL A 11 -1.20 11.93 -16.80
CA VAL A 11 -1.38 10.76 -17.69
C VAL A 11 -2.17 9.68 -16.97
N PHE A 12 -1.93 9.47 -15.68
CA PHE A 12 -2.54 8.38 -14.95
C PHE A 12 -4.06 8.56 -14.80
N SER A 13 -4.57 9.78 -14.65
CA SER A 13 -6.02 10.00 -14.53
C SER A 13 -6.77 9.58 -15.81
N GLU A 14 -6.17 9.77 -16.98
CA GLU A 14 -6.81 9.46 -18.27
C GLU A 14 -6.66 7.99 -18.66
N GLU A 15 -5.54 7.37 -18.27
CA GLU A 15 -5.14 6.05 -18.75
C GLU A 15 -5.29 4.93 -17.71
N ALA A 16 -5.65 5.26 -16.46
CA ALA A 16 -5.82 4.25 -15.42
C ALA A 16 -6.87 3.20 -15.83
N LEU A 17 -6.54 1.94 -15.64
CA LEU A 17 -7.43 0.82 -15.86
C LEU A 17 -7.21 -0.28 -14.83
N LEU A 18 -8.22 -1.14 -14.75
CA LEU A 18 -8.11 -2.43 -14.09
C LEU A 18 -7.61 -3.48 -15.08
N VAL A 19 -6.58 -4.22 -14.69
CA VAL A 19 -6.02 -5.33 -15.47
C VAL A 19 -6.16 -6.62 -14.69
N GLU A 20 -6.79 -7.60 -15.32
CA GLU A 20 -6.78 -8.99 -14.91
C GLU A 20 -5.58 -9.70 -15.53
N CYS A 21 -4.86 -10.47 -14.72
CA CYS A 21 -3.71 -11.26 -15.16
C CYS A 21 -3.95 -12.73 -14.82
N PHE A 22 -3.98 -13.57 -15.85
CA PHE A 22 -3.99 -15.03 -15.74
C PHE A 22 -2.64 -15.57 -16.24
N PRO A 23 -1.62 -15.60 -15.38
CA PRO A 23 -0.29 -16.06 -15.79
C PRO A 23 -0.27 -17.58 -15.98
N ASN A 24 0.63 -18.08 -16.84
CA ASN A 24 0.85 -19.52 -17.03
C ASN A 24 1.41 -20.23 -15.77
N SER A 25 1.91 -19.46 -14.79
CA SER A 25 2.46 -19.96 -13.53
C SER A 25 2.23 -18.95 -12.41
N GLY A 26 1.92 -19.44 -11.22
CA GLY A 26 1.50 -18.63 -10.09
C GLY A 26 -0.01 -18.42 -10.06
N SER A 27 -0.46 -17.46 -9.25
CA SER A 27 -1.86 -17.19 -8.99
C SER A 27 -2.38 -16.12 -9.95
N PRO A 28 -3.63 -16.25 -10.45
CA PRO A 28 -4.34 -15.15 -11.08
C PRO A 28 -4.43 -13.95 -10.14
N PHE A 29 -4.41 -12.76 -10.69
CA PHE A 29 -4.49 -11.53 -9.91
C PHE A 29 -5.11 -10.38 -10.69
N VAL A 30 -5.49 -9.36 -9.95
CA VAL A 30 -6.02 -8.11 -10.48
C VAL A 30 -5.19 -6.94 -9.98
N SER A 31 -4.92 -5.97 -10.85
CA SER A 31 -4.20 -4.74 -10.53
C SER A 31 -4.95 -3.54 -11.08
N VAL A 32 -4.94 -2.43 -10.34
CA VAL A 32 -5.16 -1.11 -10.93
C VAL A 32 -3.81 -0.65 -11.45
N THR A 33 -3.74 -0.13 -12.67
CA THR A 33 -2.48 0.22 -13.34
C THR A 33 -2.76 1.15 -14.54
N ALA A 34 -1.74 1.44 -15.35
CA ALA A 34 -1.86 2.14 -16.63
C ALA A 34 -1.14 1.35 -17.75
N PRO A 35 -1.46 1.57 -19.03
CA PRO A 35 -0.77 0.93 -20.15
C PRO A 35 0.75 1.17 -20.07
N GLY A 36 1.54 0.15 -20.43
CA GLY A 36 3.01 0.19 -20.38
C GLY A 36 3.61 -0.22 -19.03
N PHE A 37 2.83 -0.25 -17.94
CA PHE A 37 3.29 -0.83 -16.69
C PHE A 37 3.25 -2.36 -16.76
N VAL A 38 4.44 -2.98 -16.78
CA VAL A 38 4.59 -4.44 -16.69
C VAL A 38 4.55 -4.96 -15.25
N GLY A 39 4.85 -4.10 -14.27
CA GLY A 39 4.65 -4.35 -12.84
C GLY A 39 3.25 -3.97 -12.35
N VAL A 40 3.03 -3.99 -11.04
CA VAL A 40 1.74 -3.61 -10.41
C VAL A 40 1.92 -2.46 -9.44
N THR A 41 0.98 -1.50 -9.42
CA THR A 41 0.98 -0.36 -8.49
C THR A 41 0.10 -0.59 -7.27
N SER A 42 -0.99 -1.34 -7.42
CA SER A 42 -1.82 -1.86 -6.34
C SER A 42 -2.56 -3.09 -6.85
N ALA A 43 -2.43 -4.23 -6.17
CA ALA A 43 -2.96 -5.49 -6.67
C ALA A 43 -3.38 -6.47 -5.57
N MET A 44 -4.25 -7.41 -5.94
CA MET A 44 -4.73 -8.52 -5.12
C MET A 44 -4.72 -9.81 -5.95
N ASN A 45 -4.26 -10.93 -5.37
CA ASN A 45 -4.26 -12.23 -6.02
C ASN A 45 -5.42 -13.14 -5.56
N ALA A 46 -5.56 -14.27 -6.24
CA ALA A 46 -6.56 -15.30 -5.97
C ALA A 46 -6.50 -15.93 -4.57
N ASN A 47 -5.38 -15.77 -3.84
CA ASN A 47 -5.22 -16.28 -2.47
C ASN A 47 -5.60 -15.24 -1.40
N GLY A 48 -6.08 -14.05 -1.80
CA GLY A 48 -6.40 -12.98 -0.86
C GLY A 48 -5.18 -12.19 -0.38
N ILE A 49 -4.03 -12.30 -1.06
CA ILE A 49 -2.87 -11.44 -0.81
C ILE A 49 -3.01 -10.17 -1.62
N ALA A 50 -2.89 -9.02 -0.96
CA ALA A 50 -2.78 -7.73 -1.62
C ALA A 50 -1.53 -6.96 -1.23
N ILE A 51 -1.06 -6.12 -2.13
CA ILE A 51 0.12 -5.29 -1.94
C ILE A 51 -0.11 -3.88 -2.46
N GLY A 52 0.44 -2.92 -1.74
CA GLY A 52 0.71 -1.56 -2.20
C GLY A 52 2.11 -1.15 -1.77
N MET A 53 2.58 -0.02 -2.28
CA MET A 53 3.89 0.50 -1.91
C MET A 53 3.90 2.03 -1.83
N ASP A 54 4.62 2.55 -0.86
CA ASP A 54 4.87 3.98 -0.67
C ASP A 54 6.34 4.32 -0.89
N MET A 55 6.56 5.43 -1.59
CA MET A 55 7.88 6.01 -1.73
C MET A 55 8.32 6.53 -0.37
N VAL A 56 9.55 6.23 0.02
CA VAL A 56 10.21 6.85 1.17
C VAL A 56 11.57 7.33 0.68
N PRO A 57 11.95 8.60 0.89
CA PRO A 57 13.26 9.07 0.46
C PRO A 57 14.38 8.33 1.20
N GLU A 58 15.53 8.18 0.55
CA GLU A 58 16.71 7.57 1.16
C GLU A 58 18.00 8.16 0.58
N ILE A 59 19.03 8.32 1.41
CA ILE A 59 20.35 8.79 0.96
C ILE A 59 21.21 7.67 0.35
N SER A 60 21.06 6.42 0.80
CA SER A 60 21.90 5.26 0.45
C SER A 60 21.45 4.49 -0.81
N THR A 61 20.86 5.19 -1.78
CA THR A 61 20.49 4.58 -3.07
C THR A 61 21.72 4.10 -3.86
N LYS A 62 21.56 3.01 -4.63
CA LYS A 62 22.62 2.33 -5.38
C LYS A 62 22.37 2.38 -6.89
N PRO A 63 22.68 3.51 -7.57
CA PRO A 63 22.40 3.66 -8.99
C PRO A 63 23.14 2.65 -9.88
N LEU A 64 24.32 2.17 -9.44
CA LEU A 64 25.12 1.16 -10.16
C LEU A 64 24.74 -0.29 -9.83
N ALA A 65 23.80 -0.50 -8.90
CA ALA A 65 23.28 -1.82 -8.52
C ALA A 65 21.76 -1.74 -8.27
N PRO A 66 20.96 -1.45 -9.32
CA PRO A 66 19.55 -1.09 -9.17
C PRO A 66 18.66 -2.25 -8.67
N GLY A 67 19.10 -3.50 -8.82
CA GLY A 67 18.31 -4.67 -8.44
C GLY A 67 16.98 -4.75 -9.19
N MET A 68 15.95 -5.32 -8.56
CA MET A 68 14.60 -5.35 -9.12
C MET A 68 13.78 -4.14 -8.67
N GLY A 69 13.15 -3.46 -9.64
CA GLY A 69 12.28 -2.30 -9.39
C GLY A 69 11.02 -2.65 -8.60
N CYS A 70 10.44 -1.66 -7.90
CA CYS A 70 9.37 -1.89 -6.94
C CYS A 70 8.12 -2.54 -7.52
N LEU A 71 7.68 -2.11 -8.70
CA LEU A 71 6.44 -2.63 -9.31
C LEU A 71 6.63 -4.06 -9.82
N LEU A 72 7.85 -4.44 -10.20
CA LEU A 72 8.21 -5.82 -10.55
C LEU A 72 8.32 -6.69 -9.29
N THR A 73 8.88 -6.16 -8.21
CA THR A 73 8.87 -6.81 -6.89
C THR A 73 7.44 -7.08 -6.42
N ALA A 74 6.56 -6.08 -6.50
CA ALA A 74 5.16 -6.23 -6.13
C ALA A 74 4.43 -7.24 -7.03
N ARG A 75 4.70 -7.24 -8.34
CA ARG A 75 4.15 -8.24 -9.25
C ARG A 75 4.60 -9.65 -8.86
N LYS A 76 5.89 -9.83 -8.56
CA LYS A 76 6.43 -11.12 -8.14
C LYS A 76 5.77 -11.60 -6.84
N VAL A 77 5.55 -10.70 -5.88
CA VAL A 77 4.82 -11.03 -4.65
C VAL A 77 3.41 -11.51 -4.97
N ILE A 78 2.62 -10.72 -5.69
CA ILE A 78 1.22 -11.03 -5.99
C ILE A 78 1.07 -12.28 -6.84
N GLN A 79 1.96 -12.50 -7.80
CA GLN A 79 1.88 -13.67 -8.65
C GLN A 79 2.24 -14.97 -7.91
N TYR A 80 3.13 -14.96 -6.91
CA TYR A 80 3.68 -16.21 -6.35
C TYR A 80 3.39 -16.44 -4.85
N SER A 81 2.85 -15.47 -4.12
CA SER A 81 2.58 -15.62 -2.68
C SER A 81 1.22 -16.26 -2.42
N GLN A 82 1.16 -17.20 -1.48
CA GLN A 82 -0.09 -17.82 -1.01
C GLN A 82 -0.47 -17.35 0.40
N GLU A 83 0.51 -16.91 1.18
CA GLU A 83 0.31 -16.33 2.52
C GLU A 83 1.21 -15.10 2.75
N LEU A 84 0.90 -14.34 3.80
CA LEU A 84 1.67 -13.16 4.20
C LEU A 84 3.18 -13.43 4.34
N SER A 85 3.56 -14.63 4.80
CA SER A 85 4.95 -15.01 5.01
C SER A 85 5.74 -15.08 3.69
N ASP A 86 5.14 -15.62 2.64
CA ASP A 86 5.71 -15.72 1.29
C ASP A 86 6.02 -14.32 0.73
N ALA A 87 5.05 -13.42 0.88
CA ALA A 87 5.15 -12.04 0.40
C ALA A 87 6.32 -11.30 1.08
N ILE A 88 6.41 -11.41 2.41
CA ILE A 88 7.48 -10.82 3.21
C ILE A 88 8.84 -11.42 2.84
N ASN A 89 8.94 -12.75 2.74
CA ASN A 89 10.18 -13.44 2.41
C ASN A 89 10.67 -13.11 1.00
N THR A 90 9.74 -13.04 0.04
CA THR A 90 10.02 -12.59 -1.33
C THR A 90 10.65 -11.21 -1.31
N ILE A 91 10.05 -10.25 -0.61
CA ILE A 91 10.59 -8.89 -0.51
C ILE A 91 11.94 -8.90 0.21
N LYS A 92 12.14 -9.64 1.30
CA LYS A 92 13.44 -9.67 2.00
C LYS A 92 14.59 -10.15 1.10
N CYS A 93 14.33 -11.09 0.21
CA CYS A 93 15.37 -11.75 -0.60
C CYS A 93 15.67 -11.05 -1.93
N ILE A 94 14.85 -10.08 -2.36
CA ILE A 94 15.03 -9.40 -3.65
C ILE A 94 16.02 -8.24 -3.52
N PRO A 95 17.15 -8.25 -4.26
CA PRO A 95 18.04 -7.11 -4.35
C PRO A 95 17.32 -5.88 -4.91
N ARG A 96 17.62 -4.71 -4.35
CA ARG A 96 17.08 -3.42 -4.78
C ARG A 96 18.12 -2.32 -4.64
N GLY A 97 18.03 -1.31 -5.48
CA GLY A 97 18.90 -0.12 -5.42
C GLY A 97 18.25 1.11 -4.81
N VAL A 98 16.97 1.04 -4.45
CA VAL A 98 16.23 2.17 -3.83
C VAL A 98 15.28 1.66 -2.74
N SER A 99 14.87 2.57 -1.85
CA SER A 99 13.93 2.34 -0.76
C SER A 99 12.48 2.28 -1.20
N TRP A 100 11.71 1.44 -0.50
CA TRP A 100 10.25 1.37 -0.59
C TRP A 100 9.65 0.87 0.72
N LEU A 101 8.45 1.33 1.02
CA LEU A 101 7.60 0.78 2.08
C LEU A 101 6.55 -0.09 1.41
N TYR A 102 6.58 -1.40 1.62
CA TYR A 102 5.57 -2.31 1.06
C TYR A 102 4.52 -2.62 2.11
N VAL A 103 3.27 -2.22 1.87
CA VAL A 103 2.13 -2.63 2.71
C VAL A 103 1.50 -3.86 2.10
N ILE A 104 1.28 -4.88 2.91
CA ILE A 104 0.78 -6.19 2.50
C ILE A 104 -0.39 -6.54 3.40
N GLY A 105 -1.47 -7.00 2.81
CA GLY A 105 -2.61 -7.59 3.51
C GLY A 105 -2.82 -9.02 3.06
N ASP A 106 -3.25 -9.86 3.99
CA ASP A 106 -3.65 -11.25 3.76
C ASP A 106 -5.03 -11.45 4.37
N GLY A 107 -6.02 -11.79 3.54
CA GLY A 107 -7.38 -12.10 3.98
C GLY A 107 -7.82 -13.55 3.74
N GLY A 108 -6.93 -14.40 3.21
CA GLY A 108 -7.28 -15.76 2.78
C GLY A 108 -6.28 -16.85 3.20
N GLY A 109 -5.06 -16.48 3.60
CA GLY A 109 -4.03 -17.39 4.07
C GLY A 109 -4.24 -17.89 5.50
N ASN A 110 -3.33 -18.78 5.95
CA ASN A 110 -3.37 -19.33 7.31
C ASN A 110 -3.13 -18.27 8.39
N ASN A 111 -2.46 -17.17 8.03
CA ASN A 111 -2.08 -16.08 8.92
C ASN A 111 -2.66 -14.76 8.40
N ILE A 112 -3.99 -14.63 8.50
CA ILE A 112 -4.73 -13.41 8.15
C ILE A 112 -4.15 -12.22 8.95
N GLY A 113 -3.95 -11.10 8.26
CA GLY A 113 -3.45 -9.88 8.89
C GLY A 113 -2.77 -8.96 7.90
N GLY A 114 -1.92 -8.07 8.42
CA GLY A 114 -1.17 -7.12 7.62
C GLY A 114 0.24 -6.92 8.13
N ALA A 115 1.13 -6.50 7.23
CA ALA A 115 2.48 -6.10 7.56
C ALA A 115 2.95 -4.97 6.65
N VAL A 116 3.88 -4.17 7.17
CA VAL A 116 4.63 -3.19 6.40
C VAL A 116 6.09 -3.61 6.36
N VAL A 117 6.62 -3.87 5.18
CA VAL A 117 8.04 -4.14 4.96
C VAL A 117 8.72 -2.84 4.63
N GLU A 118 9.47 -2.31 5.59
CA GLU A 118 10.34 -1.14 5.42
C GLU A 118 11.66 -1.62 4.81
N ALA A 119 11.95 -1.21 3.58
CA ALA A 119 13.12 -1.73 2.86
C ALA A 119 13.95 -0.63 2.23
N SER A 120 15.26 -0.76 2.37
CA SER A 120 16.34 -0.04 1.69
C SER A 120 17.27 -1.03 0.97
N PRO A 121 18.25 -0.56 0.18
CA PRO A 121 19.25 -1.42 -0.45
C PRO A 121 20.09 -2.27 0.50
N ASP A 122 20.26 -1.81 1.75
CA ASP A 122 21.14 -2.44 2.75
C ASP A 122 20.38 -2.99 3.97
N LEU A 123 19.12 -2.60 4.16
CA LEU A 123 18.36 -2.97 5.34
C LEU A 123 16.91 -3.26 5.00
N VAL A 124 16.41 -4.39 5.49
CA VAL A 124 14.98 -4.71 5.44
C VAL A 124 14.49 -5.02 6.84
N ARG A 125 13.40 -4.39 7.23
CA ARG A 125 12.70 -4.62 8.50
C ARG A 125 11.21 -4.75 8.25
N VAL A 126 10.53 -5.43 9.17
CA VAL A 126 9.09 -5.71 9.04
C VAL A 126 8.39 -5.20 10.27
N ARG A 127 7.33 -4.43 10.04
CA ARG A 127 6.40 -3.97 11.04
C ARG A 127 5.11 -4.79 10.91
N TYR A 128 4.94 -5.69 11.85
CA TYR A 128 3.68 -6.42 12.04
C TYR A 128 2.73 -5.57 12.88
N THR A 129 1.46 -5.94 12.92
CA THR A 129 0.44 -5.29 13.76
C THR A 129 0.82 -5.27 15.24
N ASN A 130 1.44 -6.35 15.74
CA ASN A 130 1.93 -6.47 17.11
C ASN A 130 3.34 -5.86 17.35
N TYR A 131 3.88 -5.08 16.40
CA TYR A 131 5.20 -4.48 16.54
C TYR A 131 5.28 -3.59 17.79
N ARG A 132 6.29 -3.87 18.62
CA ARG A 132 6.59 -3.06 19.79
C ARG A 132 7.68 -2.08 19.45
N TYR A 133 7.35 -0.80 19.55
CA TYR A 133 8.31 0.27 19.33
C TYR A 133 9.44 0.22 20.37
N ILE A 134 10.68 0.18 19.90
CA ILE A 134 11.88 0.18 20.73
C ILE A 134 12.53 1.54 20.60
N GLY A 135 12.62 2.29 21.70
CA GLY A 135 13.25 3.62 21.71
C GLY A 135 12.42 4.71 22.38
N TYR A 136 11.74 4.41 23.49
CA TYR A 136 10.89 5.39 24.19
C TYR A 136 11.62 6.66 24.64
N PHE A 137 12.96 6.63 24.70
CA PHE A 137 13.83 7.77 25.00
C PHE A 137 14.19 8.62 23.76
N LEU A 138 13.87 8.16 22.55
CA LEU A 138 14.13 8.90 21.32
C LEU A 138 13.07 10.00 21.11
N PRO A 139 13.45 11.18 20.58
CA PRO A 139 12.50 12.26 20.33
C PRO A 139 11.52 11.88 19.21
N GLU A 140 10.21 11.88 19.53
CA GLU A 140 9.13 11.46 18.62
C GLU A 140 9.10 12.24 17.30
N LYS A 141 9.48 13.52 17.32
CA LYS A 141 9.64 14.35 16.13
C LYS A 141 10.53 13.71 15.04
N TYR A 142 11.58 13.01 15.45
CA TYR A 142 12.53 12.38 14.53
C TYR A 142 12.30 10.87 14.40
N PHE A 143 11.65 10.28 15.40
CA PHE A 143 11.40 8.84 15.45
C PHE A 143 9.92 8.59 15.74
N PRO A 144 9.04 8.76 14.73
CA PRO A 144 7.61 8.55 14.89
C PRO A 144 7.33 7.12 15.35
N ARG A 145 6.27 6.97 16.14
CA ARG A 145 5.91 5.70 16.75
C ARG A 145 4.81 5.02 15.95
N GLN A 146 4.75 3.70 16.07
CA GLN A 146 3.53 2.99 15.72
C GLN A 146 2.45 3.42 16.72
N ILE A 147 1.34 3.96 16.23
CA ILE A 147 0.24 4.48 17.06
C ILE A 147 -1.04 3.65 16.93
N GLU A 148 -1.10 2.78 15.93
CA GLU A 148 -2.05 1.68 15.84
C GLU A 148 -1.91 0.78 17.07
N ASN A 149 -3.03 0.48 17.73
CA ASN A 149 -3.08 -0.32 18.95
C ASN A 149 -4.02 -1.53 18.85
N LYS A 150 -4.22 -2.03 17.63
CA LYS A 150 -5.10 -3.16 17.30
C LYS A 150 -4.31 -4.27 16.64
N ASP A 151 -4.67 -5.51 16.94
CA ASP A 151 -3.89 -6.69 16.54
C ASP A 151 -3.95 -7.03 15.04
N ASP A 152 -4.83 -6.37 14.29
CA ASP A 152 -5.09 -6.55 12.86
C ASP A 152 -5.03 -5.23 12.06
N LEU A 153 -4.50 -4.16 12.67
CA LEU A 153 -4.36 -2.84 12.03
C LEU A 153 -2.90 -2.43 11.87
N VAL A 154 -2.51 -2.10 10.64
CA VAL A 154 -1.21 -1.50 10.30
C VAL A 154 -1.42 -0.44 9.21
N VAL A 155 -0.85 0.74 9.38
CA VAL A 155 -1.04 1.92 8.53
C VAL A 155 0.30 2.48 8.13
N VAL A 156 0.47 2.92 6.88
CA VAL A 156 1.73 3.49 6.41
C VAL A 156 1.47 4.74 5.57
N ALA A 157 2.42 5.67 5.62
CA ALA A 157 2.52 6.80 4.70
C ALA A 157 3.92 6.79 4.06
N ASN A 158 4.60 7.94 3.94
CA ASN A 158 5.87 8.08 3.21
C ASN A 158 7.07 8.28 4.16
N HIS A 159 7.11 7.55 5.28
CA HIS A 159 8.23 7.60 6.23
C HIS A 159 8.44 6.25 6.93
N TYR A 160 9.66 6.05 7.44
CA TYR A 160 9.99 4.93 8.30
C TYR A 160 9.43 5.12 9.71
N ILE A 161 8.97 4.03 10.33
CA ILE A 161 8.59 4.00 11.75
C ILE A 161 9.63 3.21 12.55
N ILE A 162 10.27 2.21 11.94
CA ILE A 162 11.26 1.38 12.65
C ILE A 162 12.53 2.21 12.87
N PRO A 163 12.97 2.46 14.12
CA PRO A 163 14.11 3.35 14.38
C PRO A 163 15.41 2.93 13.70
N ALA A 164 15.64 1.63 13.56
CA ALA A 164 16.80 1.12 12.82
C ALA A 164 16.78 1.54 11.34
N MET A 165 15.61 1.63 10.71
CA MET A 165 15.47 2.13 9.34
C MET A 165 15.74 3.64 9.29
N ILE A 166 15.25 4.42 10.25
CA ILE A 166 15.53 5.87 10.33
C ILE A 166 17.04 6.11 10.49
N PHE A 167 17.69 5.41 11.42
CA PHE A 167 19.13 5.54 11.67
C PHE A 167 19.98 5.14 10.46
N ALA A 168 19.67 4.01 9.82
CA ALA A 168 20.47 3.51 8.71
C ALA A 168 20.38 4.41 7.48
N ASN A 169 19.25 5.09 7.28
CA ASN A 169 18.96 5.82 6.06
C ASN A 169 19.10 7.35 6.20
N GLY A 170 19.22 7.87 7.42
CA GLY A 170 19.52 9.28 7.69
C GLY A 170 18.46 10.28 7.23
N ILE A 171 17.22 9.82 7.02
CA ILE A 171 16.09 10.65 6.59
C ILE A 171 14.96 10.55 7.59
N TYR A 172 14.46 11.73 8.00
CA TYR A 172 13.35 11.88 8.92
C TYR A 172 12.04 12.11 8.18
N ALA A 173 10.94 11.78 8.84
CA ALA A 173 9.60 12.05 8.32
C ALA A 173 9.38 13.57 8.16
N ILE A 174 8.74 13.97 7.07
CA ILE A 174 8.25 15.34 6.89
C ILE A 174 6.87 15.49 7.54
N ASP A 175 6.53 16.73 7.95
CA ASP A 175 5.29 17.03 8.66
C ASP A 175 4.03 16.57 7.89
N ASP A 176 4.00 16.74 6.56
CA ASP A 176 2.90 16.25 5.71
C ASP A 176 2.67 14.74 5.87
N SER A 177 3.74 13.95 5.80
CA SER A 177 3.61 12.51 5.84
C SER A 177 3.24 12.02 7.24
N LEU A 178 3.73 12.68 8.29
CA LEU A 178 3.35 12.40 9.67
C LEU A 178 1.87 12.70 9.88
N TRP A 179 1.43 13.90 9.49
CA TRP A 179 0.04 14.31 9.61
C TRP A 179 -0.92 13.37 8.87
N ARG A 180 -0.58 12.93 7.65
CA ARG A 180 -1.39 11.98 6.89
C ARG A 180 -1.52 10.64 7.61
N TYR A 181 -0.41 10.12 8.13
CA TYR A 181 -0.38 8.87 8.89
C TYR A 181 -1.19 8.97 10.18
N GLU A 182 -0.99 10.02 10.97
CA GLU A 182 -1.70 10.25 12.23
C GLU A 182 -3.21 10.42 12.02
N THR A 183 -3.58 11.22 11.02
CA THR A 183 -4.99 11.49 10.67
C THR A 183 -5.69 10.21 10.23
N LEU A 184 -5.11 9.49 9.25
CA LEU A 184 -5.70 8.24 8.77
C LEU A 184 -5.78 7.19 9.87
N THR A 185 -4.73 7.08 10.71
CA THR A 185 -4.73 6.13 11.83
C THR A 185 -5.81 6.47 12.86
N GLY A 186 -5.99 7.74 13.20
CA GLY A 186 -7.08 8.18 14.08
C GLY A 186 -8.46 7.79 13.52
N LEU A 187 -8.71 8.09 12.24
CA LEU A 187 -9.97 7.73 11.58
C LEU A 187 -10.22 6.21 11.56
N LEU A 188 -9.17 5.41 11.35
CA LEU A 188 -9.25 3.95 11.36
C LEU A 188 -9.53 3.42 12.76
N LEU A 189 -8.91 3.98 13.80
CA LEU A 189 -9.15 3.62 15.19
C LEU A 189 -10.57 3.99 15.64
N ASP A 190 -11.08 5.15 15.23
CA ASP A 190 -12.44 5.61 15.53
C ASP A 190 -13.51 4.71 14.89
N LYS A 191 -13.24 4.19 13.68
CA LYS A 191 -14.14 3.29 12.95
C LYS A 191 -13.85 1.80 13.17
N TYR A 192 -12.88 1.46 14.01
CA TYR A 192 -12.44 0.09 14.21
C TYR A 192 -13.60 -0.87 14.55
N GLY A 193 -13.65 -2.02 13.86
CA GLY A 193 -14.72 -3.01 14.02
C GLY A 193 -16.05 -2.65 13.34
N SER A 194 -16.15 -1.50 12.66
CA SER A 194 -17.35 -1.04 11.95
C SER A 194 -17.09 -0.62 10.50
N ILE A 195 -15.92 -0.98 9.96
CA ILE A 195 -15.54 -0.65 8.59
C ILE A 195 -16.25 -1.59 7.62
N ASP A 196 -17.17 -1.03 6.85
CA ASP A 196 -17.82 -1.63 5.70
C ASP A 196 -17.24 -1.09 4.37
N VAL A 197 -17.86 -1.43 3.25
CA VAL A 197 -17.38 -0.98 1.92
C VAL A 197 -17.43 0.54 1.78
N GLU A 198 -18.53 1.19 2.18
CA GLU A 198 -18.68 2.63 1.97
C GLU A 198 -17.79 3.45 2.91
N SER A 199 -17.73 3.09 4.19
CA SER A 199 -16.78 3.69 5.13
C SER A 199 -15.33 3.38 4.75
N GLY A 200 -15.05 2.20 4.20
CA GLY A 200 -13.74 1.83 3.68
C GLY A 200 -13.31 2.71 2.50
N LYS A 201 -14.20 2.98 1.54
CA LYS A 201 -13.93 3.92 0.43
C LYS A 201 -13.59 5.31 0.96
N GLY A 202 -14.40 5.81 1.91
CA GLY A 202 -14.17 7.10 2.56
C GLY A 202 -12.85 7.17 3.33
N LEU A 203 -12.43 6.06 3.97
CA LEU A 203 -11.15 5.99 4.67
C LEU A 203 -9.95 5.96 3.71
N VAL A 204 -10.04 5.21 2.61
CA VAL A 204 -8.95 5.16 1.60
C VAL A 204 -8.79 6.50 0.89
N ASP A 205 -9.89 7.22 0.69
CA ASP A 205 -9.90 8.54 0.06
C ASP A 205 -10.21 9.66 1.08
N TYR A 206 -9.70 9.56 2.30
CA TYR A 206 -10.01 10.55 3.36
C TYR A 206 -9.54 11.99 3.05
N LEU A 207 -8.70 12.16 2.04
CA LEU A 207 -8.25 13.46 1.51
C LEU A 207 -9.10 13.96 0.34
N HIS A 208 -10.21 13.31 0.02
CA HIS A 208 -11.12 13.70 -1.07
C HIS A 208 -11.53 15.17 -0.95
N PRO A 209 -11.44 16.00 -2.02
CA PRO A 209 -11.89 17.39 -1.99
C PRO A 209 -13.33 17.54 -1.45
N PRO A 210 -13.60 18.46 -0.49
CA PRO A 210 -12.74 19.52 0.06
C PRO A 210 -12.02 19.13 1.37
N ALA A 211 -11.94 17.84 1.71
CA ALA A 211 -11.45 17.39 3.00
C ALA A 211 -10.04 17.93 3.31
N TYR A 212 -9.94 18.60 4.46
CA TYR A 212 -8.71 19.24 4.95
C TYR A 212 -8.11 20.29 3.99
N GLY A 213 -8.82 20.69 2.93
CA GLY A 213 -8.30 21.55 1.86
C GLY A 213 -7.10 20.96 1.11
N TYR A 214 -6.81 19.67 1.26
CA TYR A 214 -5.53 19.07 0.85
C TYR A 214 -5.31 19.14 -0.68
N TYR A 215 -6.38 18.91 -1.44
CA TYR A 215 -6.40 19.03 -2.90
C TYR A 215 -7.30 20.20 -3.37
N GLY A 216 -7.63 21.14 -2.49
CA GLY A 216 -8.64 22.17 -2.76
C GLY A 216 -10.07 21.62 -2.74
N ASP A 217 -11.01 22.35 -3.38
CA ASP A 217 -12.46 22.10 -3.25
C ASP A 217 -13.11 21.48 -4.49
N ASP A 218 -12.42 21.47 -5.63
CA ASP A 218 -12.97 21.01 -6.91
C ASP A 218 -12.93 19.47 -7.01
N THR A 219 -14.09 18.82 -7.07
CA THR A 219 -14.18 17.36 -7.26
C THR A 219 -14.16 16.94 -8.73
N SER A 220 -14.28 17.88 -9.68
CA SER A 220 -14.16 17.58 -11.11
C SER A 220 -12.71 17.48 -11.58
N GLN A 221 -11.75 17.85 -10.71
CA GLN A 221 -10.34 17.78 -11.03
C GLN A 221 -9.83 16.32 -11.13
N PRO A 222 -8.76 16.09 -11.90
CA PRO A 222 -8.08 14.81 -11.97
C PRO A 222 -7.62 14.29 -10.61
N LEU A 223 -7.92 13.02 -10.34
CA LEU A 223 -7.41 12.31 -9.18
C LEU A 223 -5.93 11.94 -9.40
N GLY A 224 -5.10 12.22 -8.39
CA GLY A 224 -3.69 11.83 -8.39
C GLY A 224 -3.53 10.32 -8.29
N ALA A 225 -3.49 9.66 -9.45
CA ALA A 225 -3.43 8.22 -9.69
C ALA A 225 -4.67 7.39 -9.29
N SER A 226 -4.69 6.72 -8.14
CA SER A 226 -5.85 5.88 -7.77
C SER A 226 -6.10 5.76 -6.26
N ARG A 227 -7.32 5.38 -5.90
CA ARG A 227 -7.74 4.92 -4.57
C ARG A 227 -8.32 3.55 -4.72
N THR A 228 -7.81 2.56 -3.99
CA THR A 228 -8.27 1.18 -4.14
C THR A 228 -8.54 0.55 -2.79
N LEU A 229 -9.74 0.01 -2.63
CA LEU A 229 -10.19 -0.75 -1.48
C LEU A 229 -10.30 -2.22 -1.88
N TYR A 230 -9.78 -3.11 -1.04
CA TYR A 230 -9.85 -4.55 -1.21
C TYR A 230 -10.58 -5.20 -0.03
N ASP A 231 -11.56 -6.03 -0.35
CA ASP A 231 -12.05 -7.09 0.53
C ASP A 231 -11.33 -8.39 0.14
N LEU A 232 -10.29 -8.68 0.91
CA LEU A 232 -9.35 -9.76 0.64
C LEU A 232 -9.95 -11.15 0.88
N SER A 233 -10.92 -11.25 1.79
CA SER A 233 -11.55 -12.52 2.15
C SER A 233 -12.60 -12.95 1.12
N ASN A 234 -13.24 -11.97 0.46
CA ASN A 234 -14.21 -12.24 -0.60
C ASN A 234 -13.67 -12.01 -2.01
N LEU A 235 -12.38 -11.68 -2.15
CA LEU A 235 -11.70 -11.40 -3.43
C LEU A 235 -12.40 -10.32 -4.26
N LYS A 236 -12.82 -9.24 -3.60
CA LYS A 236 -13.49 -8.10 -4.22
C LYS A 236 -12.65 -6.84 -4.09
N LEU A 237 -12.77 -5.94 -5.07
CA LEU A 237 -12.13 -4.64 -4.99
C LEU A 237 -13.03 -3.53 -5.54
N TRP A 238 -12.76 -2.33 -5.05
CA TRP A 238 -13.32 -1.08 -5.54
C TRP A 238 -12.17 -0.13 -5.81
N SER A 239 -12.16 0.55 -6.95
CA SER A 239 -11.16 1.57 -7.24
C SER A 239 -11.76 2.84 -7.81
N LEU A 240 -11.27 3.99 -7.33
CA LEU A 240 -11.45 5.29 -7.95
C LEU A 240 -10.18 5.68 -8.69
N TYR A 241 -10.33 6.12 -9.94
CA TYR A 241 -9.32 6.70 -10.82
C TYR A 241 -10.07 7.50 -11.89
N GLY A 242 -9.38 8.39 -12.62
CA GLY A 242 -10.05 9.45 -13.38
C GLY A 242 -10.06 10.75 -12.60
N ASN A 243 -11.23 11.34 -12.41
CA ASN A 243 -11.48 12.51 -11.59
C ASN A 243 -12.03 12.11 -10.21
N TYR A 244 -12.01 13.02 -9.24
CA TYR A 244 -12.56 12.73 -7.91
C TYR A 244 -14.06 12.44 -7.93
N ASN A 245 -14.83 13.04 -8.83
CA ASN A 245 -16.27 12.84 -8.95
C ASN A 245 -16.68 11.64 -9.82
N ASP A 246 -15.71 10.88 -10.36
CA ASP A 246 -16.02 9.67 -11.12
C ASP A 246 -16.53 8.54 -10.21
N PRO A 247 -17.32 7.60 -10.75
CA PRO A 247 -17.80 6.46 -9.97
C PRO A 247 -16.66 5.51 -9.62
N TRP A 248 -16.73 4.91 -8.43
CA TRP A 248 -15.85 3.80 -8.07
C TRP A 248 -16.13 2.58 -8.95
N VAL A 249 -15.10 2.06 -9.61
CA VAL A 249 -15.14 0.81 -10.38
C VAL A 249 -15.12 -0.37 -9.41
N TYR A 250 -16.05 -1.32 -9.59
CA TYR A 250 -16.13 -2.55 -8.80
C TYR A 250 -15.66 -3.76 -9.62
N TYR A 251 -14.96 -4.69 -8.97
CA TYR A 251 -14.57 -5.95 -9.58
C TYR A 251 -14.57 -7.11 -8.58
N ASP A 252 -15.06 -8.27 -9.03
CA ASP A 252 -15.20 -9.51 -8.25
C ASP A 252 -14.33 -10.61 -8.86
N LEU A 253 -13.11 -10.78 -8.34
CA LEU A 253 -12.18 -11.80 -8.82
C LEU A 253 -12.67 -13.20 -8.48
N GLY A 254 -13.28 -13.39 -7.31
CA GLY A 254 -13.77 -14.70 -6.85
C GLY A 254 -14.81 -15.30 -7.80
N SER A 255 -15.74 -14.49 -8.28
CA SER A 255 -16.76 -14.91 -9.26
C SER A 255 -16.17 -15.38 -10.60
N LYS A 256 -15.04 -14.83 -11.01
CA LYS A 256 -14.36 -15.22 -12.26
C LYS A 256 -13.59 -16.52 -12.12
N LEU A 257 -13.00 -16.75 -10.95
CA LEU A 257 -12.26 -17.98 -10.66
C LEU A 257 -13.17 -19.20 -10.53
N SER A 258 -14.41 -19.03 -10.05
CA SER A 258 -15.39 -20.11 -9.95
C SER A 258 -16.07 -20.45 -11.29
N GLY A 259 -15.96 -19.58 -12.29
CA GLY A 259 -16.51 -19.78 -13.63
C GLY A 259 -15.54 -20.36 -14.65
N GLN A 260 -14.30 -20.69 -14.24
CA GLN A 260 -13.28 -21.38 -15.03
C GLN A 260 -13.20 -22.85 -14.60
#